data_AF-A0A976CYH5-F1
#
_entry.id   AF-A0A976CYH5-F1
#
_cell.length_a   1.000
_cell.length_b   1.000
_cell.length_c   1.000
_cell.angle_alpha   90.00
_cell.angle_beta   90.00
_cell.angle_gamma   90.00
#
_symmetry.space_group_name_H-M   'P 1'
#
loop_
_entity.id
_entity.type
_entity.pdbx_description
1 polymer ?
#
loop_
_entity_poly.entity_id
_entity_poly.type
_entity_poly.pdbx_seq_one_letter_code
_entity_poly.pdbx_strand_id
1 'polypeptide(L)'
;MTAPECPDCPRVTPAHGVDQQAIDDQLRYELELPDRSFLSGPRSRFSDLKTLLHVSLDFIRAFRVLHFVGPCVTIFGSARTPEGTTYYEMARKMGERMAQMGFTVMTGGGPGIMEAGNRGAYEVGGRSVGVNIQLPFEQEGNPYVDREVTMRYFFTRKTVLVKYSYAFIVMPGGAGTLDEMFETMTLIQTGKLRNFPIVLMGKDYWAPLMQMVDRMLEEGMISPEDPDLIFYTDDIEEACAHIERHAVRQFALRRKTLPKGMRLLGEKNLVREPS
;
A
#
# COMPACT_ATOMS: atom_id res chain seq x y z
N MET A 1 27.64 -26.65 -3.46
CA MET A 1 28.57 -25.69 -4.07
C MET A 1 28.42 -24.39 -3.31
N THR A 2 29.39 -24.07 -2.46
CA THR A 2 29.44 -22.81 -1.71
C THR A 2 29.60 -21.67 -2.70
N ALA A 3 28.84 -20.58 -2.50
CA ALA A 3 28.97 -19.38 -3.34
C ALA A 3 30.41 -18.84 -3.23
N PRO A 4 31.01 -18.33 -4.32
CA PRO A 4 32.34 -17.73 -4.27
C PRO A 4 32.28 -16.48 -3.39
N GLU A 5 33.15 -16.41 -2.38
CA GLU A 5 33.31 -15.21 -1.56
C GLU A 5 33.76 -14.04 -2.44
N CYS A 6 32.99 -12.95 -2.42
CA CYS A 6 33.33 -11.72 -3.12
C CYS A 6 34.53 -11.07 -2.39
N PRO A 7 35.69 -10.91 -3.05
CA PRO A 7 36.92 -10.48 -2.38
C PRO A 7 36.89 -9.01 -1.89
N ASP A 8 35.93 -8.20 -2.35
CA ASP A 8 35.80 -6.77 -2.05
C ASP A 8 34.45 -6.39 -1.41
N CYS A 9 33.74 -7.32 -0.78
CA CYS A 9 32.56 -6.94 0.00
C CYS A 9 33.00 -6.09 1.21
N PRO A 10 32.43 -4.87 1.38
CA PRO A 10 32.77 -4.02 2.52
C PRO A 10 32.49 -4.78 3.83
N ARG A 11 33.52 -4.89 4.68
CA ARG A 11 33.38 -5.52 5.99
C ARG A 11 32.55 -4.61 6.89
N VAL A 12 31.38 -5.08 7.31
CA VAL A 12 30.54 -4.35 8.27
C VAL A 12 31.30 -4.26 9.59
N THR A 13 31.71 -3.06 9.96
CA THR A 13 32.33 -2.78 11.27
C THR A 13 31.31 -2.14 12.21
N PRO A 14 31.49 -2.23 13.55
CA PRO A 14 30.58 -1.62 14.54
C PRO A 14 30.36 -0.10 14.34
N ALA A 15 31.24 0.56 13.59
CA ALA A 15 31.12 1.98 13.23
C ALA A 15 29.90 2.30 12.34
N HIS A 16 29.26 1.30 11.73
CA HIS A 16 28.12 1.47 10.84
C HIS A 16 26.76 1.42 11.58
N GLY A 17 26.75 1.19 12.89
CA GLY A 17 25.52 1.16 13.70
C GLY A 17 24.54 0.04 13.34
N VAL A 18 24.98 -0.96 12.59
CA VAL A 18 24.17 -2.13 12.20
C VAL A 18 24.44 -3.27 13.17
N ASP A 19 23.41 -3.72 13.88
CA ASP A 19 23.48 -4.85 14.80
C ASP A 19 23.67 -6.18 14.03
N GLN A 20 24.38 -7.13 14.62
CA GLN A 20 24.62 -8.46 14.06
C GLN A 20 23.30 -9.19 13.75
N GLN A 21 22.27 -8.96 14.58
CA GLN A 21 20.94 -9.50 14.34
C GLN A 21 20.32 -8.96 13.04
N ALA A 22 20.49 -7.67 12.73
CA ALA A 22 20.02 -7.08 11.48
C ALA A 22 20.78 -7.63 10.25
N ILE A 23 22.06 -7.96 10.41
CA ILE A 23 22.87 -8.60 9.36
C ILE A 23 22.39 -10.04 9.11
N ASP A 24 22.17 -10.81 10.17
CA ASP A 24 21.73 -12.20 10.09
C ASP A 24 20.29 -12.30 9.52
N ASP A 25 19.43 -11.36 9.89
CA ASP A 25 18.06 -11.24 9.35
C ASP A 25 18.07 -10.83 7.87
N GLN A 26 18.97 -9.90 7.47
CA GLN A 26 19.18 -9.53 6.08
C GLN A 26 19.74 -10.69 5.25
N LEU A 27 20.68 -11.47 5.80
CA LEU A 27 21.23 -12.66 5.13
C LEU A 27 20.18 -13.77 4.98
N ARG A 28 19.37 -14.03 6.01
CA ARG A 28 18.23 -14.95 5.92
C ARG A 28 17.23 -14.49 4.87
N TYR A 29 16.89 -13.21 4.86
CA TYR A 29 16.04 -12.63 3.84
C TYR A 29 16.60 -12.83 2.43
N GLU A 30 17.88 -12.53 2.23
CA GLU A 30 18.55 -12.70 0.94
C GLU A 30 18.56 -14.15 0.43
N LEU A 31 18.52 -15.12 1.34
CA LEU A 31 18.45 -16.56 1.05
C LEU A 31 17.01 -17.06 0.86
N GLU A 32 16.04 -16.44 1.52
CA GLU A 32 14.62 -16.87 1.54
C GLU A 32 13.73 -16.10 0.57
N LEU A 33 14.23 -15.01 -0.03
CA LEU A 33 13.49 -14.12 -0.92
C LEU A 33 12.93 -14.86 -2.15
N PRO A 34 11.59 -15.02 -2.25
CA PRO A 34 10.97 -15.62 -3.42
C PRO A 34 11.28 -14.80 -4.69
N ASP A 35 11.36 -13.48 -4.56
CA ASP A 35 11.54 -12.55 -5.69
C ASP A 35 12.94 -12.60 -6.30
N ARG A 36 13.99 -12.85 -5.51
CA ARG A 36 15.37 -12.95 -6.03
C ARG A 36 15.50 -14.08 -7.04
N SER A 37 14.68 -15.11 -6.86
CA SER A 37 14.66 -16.26 -7.75
C SER A 37 14.10 -15.95 -9.15
N PHE A 38 13.51 -14.77 -9.39
CA PHE A 38 13.10 -14.35 -10.73
C PHE A 38 14.27 -13.86 -11.60
N LEU A 39 15.37 -13.41 -10.99
CA LEU A 39 16.53 -12.88 -11.72
C LEU A 39 17.57 -13.96 -12.06
N SER A 40 17.32 -15.24 -11.70
CA SER A 40 18.26 -16.35 -11.93
C SER A 40 18.25 -16.92 -13.35
N GLY A 41 17.64 -16.23 -14.32
CA GLY A 41 17.45 -16.73 -15.68
C GLY A 41 16.41 -17.87 -15.77
N PRO A 42 16.37 -18.63 -16.88
CA PRO A 42 15.41 -19.71 -17.09
C PRO A 42 15.54 -20.80 -16.01
N ARG A 43 14.43 -21.13 -15.35
CA ARG A 43 14.39 -22.14 -14.28
C ARG A 43 13.74 -23.44 -14.76
N SER A 44 13.79 -24.46 -13.90
CA SER A 44 13.09 -25.71 -14.17
C SER A 44 11.57 -25.46 -14.16
N ARG A 45 10.86 -26.14 -15.07
CA ARG A 45 9.39 -26.09 -15.16
C ARG A 45 8.70 -26.38 -13.83
N PHE A 46 9.30 -27.24 -13.00
CA PHE A 46 8.78 -27.58 -11.67
C PHE A 46 8.91 -26.41 -10.69
N SER A 47 10.02 -25.68 -10.73
CA SER A 47 10.21 -24.48 -9.92
C SER A 47 9.21 -23.38 -10.30
N ASP A 48 9.00 -23.17 -11.61
CA ASP A 48 8.03 -22.18 -12.09
C ASP A 48 6.60 -22.58 -11.72
N LEU A 49 6.26 -23.86 -11.82
CA LEU A 49 4.97 -24.39 -11.34
C LEU A 49 4.78 -24.12 -9.84
N LYS A 50 5.81 -24.34 -9.02
CA LYS A 50 5.74 -24.04 -7.57
C LYS A 50 5.48 -22.55 -7.32
N THR A 51 6.16 -21.66 -8.05
CA THR A 51 5.92 -20.22 -7.99
C THR A 51 4.48 -19.87 -8.37
N LEU A 52 3.95 -20.42 -9.46
CA LEU A 52 2.57 -20.21 -9.88
C LEU A 52 1.55 -20.64 -8.81
N LEU A 53 1.81 -21.78 -8.15
CA LEU A 53 0.96 -22.25 -7.05
C LEU A 53 1.01 -21.28 -5.86
N HIS A 54 2.19 -20.77 -5.49
CA HIS A 54 2.32 -19.77 -4.42
C HIS A 54 1.60 -18.46 -4.76
N VAL A 55 1.76 -17.95 -5.98
CA VAL A 55 1.06 -16.74 -6.45
C VAL A 55 -0.45 -16.94 -6.41
N SER A 56 -0.94 -18.10 -6.85
CA SER A 56 -2.36 -18.44 -6.80
C SER A 56 -2.88 -18.49 -5.36
N LEU A 57 -2.10 -19.07 -4.44
CA LEU A 57 -2.44 -19.11 -3.02
C LEU A 57 -2.50 -17.72 -2.38
N ASP A 58 -1.61 -16.80 -2.77
CA ASP A 58 -1.64 -15.42 -2.28
C ASP A 58 -2.93 -14.71 -2.71
N PHE A 59 -3.32 -14.83 -3.98
CA PHE A 59 -4.59 -14.27 -4.46
C PHE A 59 -5.80 -14.92 -3.79
N ILE A 60 -5.83 -16.25 -3.64
CA ILE A 60 -6.93 -16.95 -2.96
C ILE A 60 -7.08 -16.45 -1.53
N ARG A 61 -5.97 -16.30 -0.78
CA ARG A 61 -5.99 -15.78 0.59
C ARG A 61 -6.48 -14.34 0.64
N ALA A 62 -5.90 -13.46 -0.16
CA ALA A 62 -6.29 -12.05 -0.21
C ALA A 62 -7.76 -11.89 -0.58
N PHE A 63 -8.25 -12.60 -1.59
CA PHE A 63 -9.63 -12.47 -2.02
C PHE A 63 -10.64 -12.98 -1.00
N ARG A 64 -10.28 -13.98 -0.19
CA ARG A 64 -11.13 -14.46 0.92
C ARG A 64 -11.13 -13.49 2.10
N VAL A 65 -9.97 -13.01 2.52
CA VAL A 65 -9.84 -12.08 3.66
C VAL A 65 -10.56 -10.77 3.36
N LEU A 66 -10.40 -10.27 2.13
CA LEU A 66 -10.90 -8.98 1.66
C LEU A 66 -12.28 -9.07 1.01
N HIS A 67 -12.94 -10.23 0.99
CA HIS A 67 -14.19 -10.40 0.26
C HIS A 67 -15.29 -9.40 0.67
N PHE A 68 -15.40 -9.09 1.96
CA PHE A 68 -16.47 -8.25 2.52
C PHE A 68 -16.00 -6.85 2.93
N VAL A 69 -14.79 -6.42 2.57
CA VAL A 69 -14.26 -5.13 3.04
C VAL A 69 -14.97 -3.93 2.44
N GLY A 70 -15.86 -4.11 1.44
CA GLY A 70 -16.57 -3.00 0.82
C GLY A 70 -15.62 -2.08 0.05
N PRO A 71 -16.05 -0.85 -0.29
CA PRO A 71 -15.21 0.07 -1.05
C PRO A 71 -14.05 0.57 -0.18
N CYS A 72 -12.82 0.41 -0.67
CA CYS A 72 -11.64 0.89 0.04
C CYS A 72 -11.10 2.20 -0.53
N VAL A 73 -10.43 2.94 0.34
CA VAL A 73 -9.45 3.97 -0.04
C VAL A 73 -8.11 3.53 0.54
N THR A 74 -7.06 3.50 -0.27
CA THR A 74 -5.72 3.15 0.22
C THR A 74 -4.96 4.39 0.62
N ILE A 75 -4.36 4.37 1.80
CA ILE A 75 -3.42 5.41 2.25
C ILE A 75 -2.00 4.86 2.19
N PHE A 76 -1.14 5.55 1.44
CA PHE A 76 0.29 5.28 1.34
C PHE A 76 1.10 6.38 2.00
N GLY A 77 2.29 6.04 2.48
CA GLY A 77 3.27 7.00 3.00
C GLY A 77 4.42 6.32 3.71
N SER A 78 5.29 7.11 4.31
CA SER A 78 6.48 6.62 5.01
C SER A 78 6.15 5.71 6.20
N ALA A 79 6.82 4.56 6.29
CA ALA A 79 6.86 3.71 7.49
C ALA A 79 7.62 4.34 8.66
N ARG A 80 8.40 5.40 8.38
CA ARG A 80 9.36 6.01 9.31
C ARG A 80 8.86 7.28 9.98
N THR A 81 7.66 7.74 9.65
CA THR A 81 7.10 8.99 10.20
C THR A 81 6.66 8.77 11.65
N PRO A 82 7.22 9.50 12.64
CA PRO A 82 6.82 9.34 14.03
C PRO A 82 5.42 9.88 14.33
N GLU A 83 4.77 9.30 15.33
CA GLU A 83 3.52 9.82 15.92
C GLU A 83 3.68 11.27 16.37
N GLY A 84 2.61 12.08 16.27
CA GLY A 84 2.59 13.49 16.68
C GLY A 84 3.26 14.46 15.70
N THR A 85 3.88 13.97 14.62
CA THR A 85 4.37 14.85 13.55
C THR A 85 3.22 15.31 12.64
N THR A 86 3.42 16.43 11.94
CA THR A 86 2.41 17.04 11.06
C THR A 86 1.81 16.04 10.06
N TYR A 87 2.64 15.26 9.37
CA TYR A 87 2.15 14.30 8.37
C TYR A 87 1.51 13.06 8.99
N TYR A 88 1.93 12.65 10.19
CA TYR A 88 1.24 11.57 10.92
C TYR A 88 -0.18 12.00 11.28
N GLU A 89 -0.35 13.17 11.90
CA GLU A 89 -1.68 13.66 12.28
C GLU A 89 -2.55 13.94 11.05
N MET A 90 -1.98 14.45 9.97
CA MET A 90 -2.69 14.62 8.70
C MET A 90 -3.17 13.27 8.14
N ALA A 91 -2.33 12.23 8.13
CA ALA A 91 -2.71 10.89 7.67
C ALA A 91 -3.79 10.27 8.56
N ARG A 92 -3.70 10.45 9.88
CA ARG A 92 -4.72 10.01 10.84
C ARG A 92 -6.04 10.70 10.59
N LYS A 93 -6.03 12.02 10.39
CA LYS A 93 -7.23 12.78 10.07
C LYS A 93 -7.83 12.35 8.72
N MET A 94 -7.01 12.09 7.70
CA MET A 94 -7.49 11.52 6.44
C MET A 94 -8.17 10.16 6.64
N GLY A 95 -7.56 9.25 7.43
CA GLY A 95 -8.15 7.95 7.77
C GLY A 95 -9.51 8.07 8.47
N GLU A 96 -9.61 8.98 9.44
CA GLU A 96 -10.86 9.33 10.12
C GLU A 96 -11.96 9.75 9.12
N ARG A 97 -11.63 10.70 8.23
CA ARG A 97 -12.61 11.25 7.27
C ARG A 97 -13.06 10.22 6.25
N MET A 98 -12.15 9.40 5.72
CA MET A 98 -12.51 8.33 4.80
C MET A 98 -13.45 7.30 5.46
N ALA A 99 -13.18 6.95 6.71
CA ALA A 99 -14.07 6.07 7.48
C ALA A 99 -15.46 6.68 7.71
N GLN A 100 -15.53 7.97 8.06
CA GLN A 100 -16.81 8.69 8.24
C GLN A 100 -17.62 8.77 6.94
N MET A 101 -16.95 8.87 5.79
CA MET A 101 -17.56 8.79 4.46
C MET A 101 -18.07 7.38 4.11
N GLY A 102 -17.72 6.37 4.91
CA GLY A 102 -18.17 4.98 4.76
C GLY A 102 -17.20 4.08 4.01
N PHE A 103 -16.03 4.57 3.62
CA PHE A 103 -14.96 3.75 3.05
C PHE A 103 -14.33 2.87 4.12
N THR A 104 -13.76 1.75 3.69
CA THR A 104 -12.76 1.03 4.46
C THR A 104 -11.39 1.64 4.18
N VAL A 105 -10.62 1.92 5.23
CA VAL A 105 -9.26 2.39 5.05
C VAL A 105 -8.34 1.18 4.91
N MET A 106 -7.63 1.13 3.78
CA MET A 106 -6.62 0.12 3.50
C MET A 106 -5.23 0.75 3.55
N THR A 107 -4.25 0.04 4.10
CA THR A 107 -2.85 0.49 4.08
C THR A 107 -1.93 -0.72 3.88
N GLY A 108 -0.62 -0.48 3.88
CA GLY A 108 0.37 -1.54 3.90
C GLY A 108 0.50 -2.29 5.24
N GLY A 109 -0.20 -1.88 6.30
CA GLY A 109 -0.22 -2.54 7.61
C GLY A 109 0.95 -2.23 8.54
N GLY A 110 2.01 -1.59 8.05
CA GLY A 110 3.20 -1.25 8.85
C GLY A 110 3.04 -0.01 9.74
N PRO A 111 4.16 0.47 10.34
CA PRO A 111 4.19 1.65 11.21
C PRO A 111 4.07 2.97 10.44
N GLY A 112 4.18 4.09 11.16
CA GLY A 112 4.24 5.45 10.60
C GLY A 112 2.94 5.90 9.95
N ILE A 113 2.99 6.40 8.72
CA ILE A 113 1.79 6.89 8.02
C ILE A 113 0.74 5.78 7.82
N MET A 114 1.19 4.54 7.56
CA MET A 114 0.28 3.41 7.41
C MET A 114 -0.51 3.18 8.70
N GLU A 115 0.17 3.18 9.85
CA GLU A 115 -0.48 3.13 11.15
C GLU A 115 -1.41 4.31 11.36
N ALA A 116 -0.97 5.54 11.08
CA ALA A 116 -1.78 6.74 11.27
C ALA A 116 -3.13 6.64 10.53
N GLY A 117 -3.10 6.24 9.25
CA GLY A 117 -4.30 6.03 8.45
C GLY A 117 -5.22 4.95 9.03
N ASN A 118 -4.66 3.80 9.44
CA ASN A 118 -5.43 2.74 10.09
C ASN A 118 -6.05 3.22 11.41
N ARG A 119 -5.28 3.90 12.24
CA ARG A 119 -5.68 4.44 13.53
C ARG A 119 -6.82 5.43 13.41
N GLY A 120 -6.72 6.38 12.48
CA GLY A 120 -7.78 7.36 12.25
C GLY A 120 -9.12 6.71 11.92
N ALA A 121 -9.10 5.68 11.07
CA ALA A 121 -10.30 4.91 10.78
C ALA A 121 -10.80 4.09 11.99
N TYR A 122 -9.87 3.45 12.69
CA TYR A 122 -10.15 2.60 13.85
C TYR A 122 -10.86 3.37 14.97
N GLU A 123 -10.39 4.58 15.28
CA GLU A 123 -10.86 5.38 16.42
C GLU A 123 -12.29 5.88 16.28
N VAL A 124 -12.80 6.01 15.05
CA VAL A 124 -14.20 6.38 14.78
C VAL A 124 -15.10 5.17 14.48
N GLY A 125 -14.63 3.96 14.80
CA GLY A 125 -15.36 2.72 14.55
C GLY A 125 -15.48 2.37 13.06
N GLY A 126 -14.64 2.97 12.22
CA GLY A 126 -14.48 2.62 10.83
C GLY A 126 -13.79 1.27 10.65
N ARG A 127 -13.78 0.78 9.41
CA ARG A 127 -13.11 -0.48 9.04
C ARG A 127 -11.69 -0.17 8.59
N SER A 128 -10.73 -0.92 9.12
CA SER A 128 -9.30 -0.72 8.90
C SER A 128 -8.63 -2.03 8.47
N VAL A 129 -7.94 -2.02 7.34
CA VAL A 129 -7.34 -3.21 6.73
C VAL A 129 -5.86 -2.98 6.43
N GLY A 130 -5.03 -4.00 6.68
CA GLY A 130 -3.62 -4.04 6.32
C GLY A 130 -3.37 -5.07 5.22
N VAL A 131 -2.64 -4.69 4.18
CA VAL A 131 -2.07 -5.61 3.20
C VAL A 131 -0.56 -5.60 3.40
N ASN A 132 -0.08 -6.50 4.25
CA ASN A 132 1.31 -6.60 4.63
C ASN A 132 2.13 -7.36 3.57
N ILE A 133 3.44 -7.21 3.59
CA ILE A 133 4.41 -7.92 2.74
C ILE A 133 5.39 -8.67 3.62
N GLN A 134 5.72 -9.91 3.23
CA GLN A 134 6.73 -10.69 3.94
C GLN A 134 8.13 -10.09 3.69
N LEU A 135 8.71 -9.55 4.75
CA LEU A 135 10.04 -8.93 4.85
C LEU A 135 10.71 -9.47 6.12
N PRO A 136 12.03 -9.31 6.32
CA PRO A 136 12.69 -9.78 7.54
C PRO A 136 12.57 -8.75 8.68
N PHE A 137 12.25 -7.51 8.32
CA PHE A 137 11.95 -6.38 9.19
C PHE A 137 10.52 -5.90 8.91
N GLU A 138 10.00 -5.01 9.76
CA GLU A 138 8.67 -4.40 9.58
C GLU A 138 7.52 -5.43 9.42
N GLN A 139 7.63 -6.59 10.09
CA GLN A 139 6.60 -7.64 10.04
C GLN A 139 5.47 -7.45 11.03
N GLU A 140 5.68 -6.68 12.09
CA GLU A 140 4.63 -6.38 13.05
C GLU A 140 3.61 -5.44 12.41
N GLY A 141 2.41 -5.96 12.16
CA GLY A 141 1.26 -5.16 11.78
C GLY A 141 0.90 -4.19 12.91
N ASN A 142 0.44 -2.99 12.56
CA ASN A 142 0.05 -2.02 13.57
C ASN A 142 -1.25 -2.43 14.30
N PRO A 143 -1.46 -2.01 15.57
CA PRO A 143 -2.56 -2.49 16.41
C PRO A 143 -3.94 -2.00 15.99
N TYR A 144 -4.02 -1.13 14.97
CA TYR A 144 -5.25 -0.49 14.51
C TYR A 144 -5.82 -1.14 13.25
N VAL A 145 -5.42 -2.38 12.95
CA VAL A 145 -5.89 -3.17 11.80
C VAL A 145 -6.93 -4.20 12.26
N ASP A 146 -8.12 -4.20 11.64
CA ASP A 146 -9.16 -5.22 11.88
C ASP A 146 -8.84 -6.55 11.20
N ARG A 147 -8.29 -6.43 9.98
CA ARG A 147 -7.92 -7.56 9.14
C ARG A 147 -6.63 -7.29 8.42
N GLU A 148 -5.76 -8.28 8.48
CA GLU A 148 -4.50 -8.27 7.77
C GLU A 148 -4.47 -9.43 6.77
N VAL A 149 -3.86 -9.19 5.62
CA VAL A 149 -3.36 -10.24 4.75
C VAL A 149 -1.88 -10.00 4.47
N THR A 150 -1.06 -11.01 4.71
CA THR A 150 0.38 -10.97 4.39
C THR A 150 0.62 -11.62 3.05
N MET A 151 1.21 -10.85 2.13
CA MET A 151 1.55 -11.28 0.77
C MET A 151 3.01 -11.75 0.74
N ARG A 152 3.35 -12.72 -0.12
CA ARG A 152 4.75 -13.16 -0.28
C ARG A 152 5.49 -12.35 -1.34
N TYR A 153 4.78 -11.92 -2.39
CA TYR A 153 5.36 -11.26 -3.54
C TYR A 153 4.85 -9.82 -3.67
N PHE A 154 5.72 -8.86 -3.95
CA PHE A 154 5.34 -7.45 -4.12
C PHE A 154 4.27 -7.26 -5.19
N PHE A 155 4.43 -7.84 -6.38
CA PHE A 155 3.46 -7.65 -7.48
C PHE A 155 2.04 -8.16 -7.13
N THR A 156 1.93 -9.22 -6.32
CA THR A 156 0.62 -9.70 -5.85
C THR A 156 0.00 -8.73 -4.86
N ARG A 157 0.80 -8.13 -3.97
CA ARG A 157 0.37 -7.10 -3.03
C ARG A 157 -0.15 -5.86 -3.74
N LYS A 158 0.60 -5.33 -4.70
CA LYS A 158 0.20 -4.17 -5.51
C LYS A 158 -1.12 -4.39 -6.21
N THR A 159 -1.26 -5.56 -6.84
CA THR A 159 -2.52 -5.95 -7.50
C THR A 159 -3.70 -5.94 -6.53
N VAL A 160 -3.53 -6.42 -5.29
CA VAL A 160 -4.57 -6.42 -4.27
C VAL A 160 -4.90 -5.00 -3.80
N LEU A 161 -3.88 -4.16 -3.54
CA LEU A 161 -4.07 -2.76 -3.11
C LEU A 161 -4.85 -1.95 -4.13
N VAL A 162 -4.57 -2.12 -5.43
CA VAL A 162 -5.29 -1.45 -6.52
C VAL A 162 -6.70 -2.01 -6.68
N LYS A 163 -6.87 -3.35 -6.68
CA LYS A 163 -8.14 -4.02 -6.98
C LYS A 163 -9.30 -3.60 -6.07
N TYR A 164 -9.05 -3.42 -4.78
CA TYR A 164 -10.10 -3.15 -3.79
C TYR A 164 -10.35 -1.67 -3.56
N SER A 165 -9.48 -0.81 -4.09
CA SER A 165 -9.52 0.61 -3.82
C SER A 165 -10.22 1.39 -4.92
N TYR A 166 -10.76 2.52 -4.51
CA TYR A 166 -11.48 3.47 -5.36
C TYR A 166 -10.81 4.84 -5.40
N ALA A 167 -9.80 5.04 -4.56
CA ALA A 167 -8.96 6.23 -4.52
C ALA A 167 -7.66 5.87 -3.80
N PHE A 168 -6.57 6.55 -4.15
CA PHE A 168 -5.33 6.55 -3.38
C PHE A 168 -5.11 7.91 -2.75
N ILE A 169 -4.75 7.89 -1.47
CA ILE A 169 -4.23 9.05 -0.73
C ILE A 169 -2.75 8.79 -0.51
N VAL A 170 -1.91 9.67 -1.02
CA VAL A 170 -0.46 9.56 -1.02
C VAL A 170 0.09 10.65 -0.09
N MET A 171 0.48 10.20 1.10
CA MET A 171 1.13 11.04 2.11
C MET A 171 2.65 11.04 1.90
N PRO A 172 3.39 12.00 2.46
CA PRO A 172 4.85 12.06 2.32
C PRO A 172 5.53 10.72 2.65
N GLY A 173 6.37 10.26 1.73
CA GLY A 173 6.84 8.88 1.69
C GLY A 173 8.04 8.67 0.78
N GLY A 174 8.70 7.52 0.94
CA GLY A 174 9.91 7.17 0.19
C GLY A 174 9.64 6.46 -1.12
N ALA A 175 10.61 5.67 -1.56
CA ALA A 175 10.56 4.93 -2.83
C ALA A 175 9.32 4.04 -2.97
N GLY A 176 8.92 3.30 -1.93
CA GLY A 176 7.72 2.47 -1.98
C GLY A 176 6.42 3.26 -2.18
N THR A 177 6.34 4.48 -1.65
CA THR A 177 5.18 5.36 -1.86
C THR A 177 5.13 5.89 -3.29
N LEU A 178 6.29 6.27 -3.85
CA LEU A 178 6.40 6.71 -5.25
C LEU A 178 6.12 5.57 -6.23
N ASP A 179 6.57 4.36 -5.92
CA ASP A 179 6.33 3.15 -6.71
C ASP A 179 4.83 2.90 -6.92
N GLU A 180 4.05 2.88 -5.85
CA GLU A 180 2.60 2.71 -5.92
C GLU A 180 1.90 3.87 -6.64
N MET A 181 2.38 5.10 -6.44
CA MET A 181 1.83 6.29 -7.10
C MET A 181 2.03 6.24 -8.62
N PHE A 182 3.26 6.03 -9.09
CA PHE A 182 3.59 6.02 -10.51
C PHE A 182 3.05 4.78 -11.23
N GLU A 183 2.98 3.62 -10.57
CA GLU A 183 2.29 2.45 -11.11
C GLU A 183 0.82 2.77 -11.39
N THR A 184 0.14 3.41 -10.44
CA THR A 184 -1.28 3.79 -10.59
C THR A 184 -1.47 4.83 -11.69
N MET A 185 -0.61 5.85 -11.75
CA MET A 185 -0.63 6.85 -12.82
C MET A 185 -0.50 6.18 -14.19
N THR A 186 0.44 5.24 -14.34
CA THR A 186 0.63 4.47 -15.58
C THR A 186 -0.60 3.63 -15.93
N LEU A 187 -1.25 3.01 -14.94
CA LEU A 187 -2.47 2.24 -15.15
C LEU A 187 -3.64 3.12 -15.62
N ILE A 188 -3.73 4.36 -15.15
CA ILE A 188 -4.76 5.32 -15.59
C ILE A 188 -4.44 5.84 -17.00
N GLN A 189 -3.19 6.25 -17.24
CA GLN A 189 -2.70 6.74 -18.54
C GLN A 189 -2.95 5.72 -19.66
N THR A 190 -2.71 4.44 -19.38
CA THR A 190 -2.93 3.33 -20.35
C THR A 190 -4.39 2.87 -20.44
N GLY A 191 -5.29 3.51 -19.68
CA GLY A 191 -6.73 3.20 -19.65
C GLY A 191 -7.08 1.85 -19.01
N LYS A 192 -6.13 1.21 -18.31
CA LYS A 192 -6.35 -0.03 -17.54
C LYS A 192 -7.21 0.23 -16.32
N LEU A 193 -7.02 1.39 -15.70
CA LEU A 193 -7.91 1.96 -14.69
C LEU A 193 -8.61 3.17 -15.28
N ARG A 194 -9.85 3.42 -14.85
CA ARG A 194 -10.61 4.61 -15.19
C ARG A 194 -11.19 5.19 -13.92
N ASN A 195 -11.25 6.51 -13.84
CA ASN A 195 -11.89 7.24 -12.74
C ASN A 195 -11.27 6.95 -11.37
N PHE A 196 -9.95 6.77 -11.30
CA PHE A 196 -9.25 6.44 -10.06
C PHE A 196 -8.51 7.69 -9.55
N PRO A 197 -9.07 8.45 -8.59
CA PRO A 197 -8.41 9.65 -8.07
C PRO A 197 -7.15 9.29 -7.27
N ILE A 198 -6.06 10.00 -7.58
CA ILE A 198 -4.81 10.00 -6.81
C ILE A 198 -4.70 11.36 -6.13
N VAL A 199 -4.74 11.35 -4.80
CA VAL A 199 -4.66 12.56 -3.96
C VAL A 199 -3.34 12.61 -3.22
N LEU A 200 -2.51 13.60 -3.48
CA LEU A 200 -1.27 13.86 -2.75
C LEU A 200 -1.53 14.87 -1.64
N MET A 201 -1.12 14.52 -0.41
CA MET A 201 -1.22 15.40 0.75
C MET A 201 0.15 15.94 1.15
N GLY A 202 0.25 17.22 1.52
CA GLY A 202 1.51 17.86 1.90
C GLY A 202 2.23 18.47 0.71
N LYS A 203 1.69 19.56 0.17
CA LYS A 203 2.15 20.19 -1.09
C LYS A 203 3.62 20.55 -1.06
N ASP A 204 4.11 21.09 0.06
CA ASP A 204 5.51 21.48 0.21
C ASP A 204 6.47 20.30 0.00
N TYR A 205 6.09 19.10 0.45
CA TYR A 205 6.90 17.89 0.25
C TYR A 205 6.91 17.46 -1.22
N TRP A 206 5.78 17.60 -1.91
CA TRP A 206 5.61 17.15 -3.30
C TRP A 206 6.03 18.17 -4.36
N ALA A 207 6.27 19.44 -3.99
CA ALA A 207 6.63 20.48 -4.94
C ALA A 207 7.84 20.13 -5.84
N PRO A 208 8.94 19.52 -5.33
CA PRO A 208 10.04 19.08 -6.20
C PRO A 208 9.66 17.96 -7.16
N LEU A 209 8.75 17.07 -6.75
CA LEU A 209 8.24 16.01 -7.62
C LEU A 209 7.37 16.59 -8.74
N MET A 210 6.53 17.58 -8.43
CA MET A 210 5.71 18.24 -9.45
C MET A 210 6.57 18.97 -10.49
N GLN A 211 7.69 19.59 -10.08
CA GLN A 211 8.66 20.15 -11.04
C GLN A 211 9.25 19.09 -11.99
N MET A 212 9.43 17.85 -11.51
CA MET A 212 9.86 16.74 -12.37
C MET A 212 8.73 16.34 -13.33
N VAL A 213 7.48 16.31 -12.88
CA VAL A 213 6.31 16.05 -13.74
C VAL A 213 6.18 17.12 -14.82
N ASP A 214 6.37 18.41 -14.47
CA ASP A 214 6.38 19.52 -15.42
C ASP A 214 7.47 19.33 -16.48
N ARG A 215 8.68 18.92 -16.07
CA ARG A 215 9.75 18.59 -17.01
C ARG A 215 9.38 17.42 -17.93
N MET A 216 8.74 16.36 -17.41
CA MET A 216 8.27 15.25 -18.24
C MET A 216 7.31 15.75 -19.32
N LEU A 217 6.45 16.72 -19.00
CA LEU A 217 5.55 17.34 -19.96
C LEU A 217 6.31 18.18 -21.00
N GLU A 218 7.21 19.06 -20.54
CA GLU A 218 8.02 19.92 -21.41
C GLU A 218 8.88 19.13 -22.40
N GLU A 219 9.44 18.00 -21.97
CA GLU A 219 10.26 17.11 -22.79
C GLU A 219 9.43 16.11 -23.62
N GLY A 220 8.10 16.12 -23.52
CA GLY A 220 7.20 15.27 -24.29
C GLY A 220 7.20 13.79 -23.87
N MET A 221 7.53 13.52 -22.61
CA MET A 221 7.54 12.17 -22.02
C MET A 221 6.15 11.72 -21.54
N ILE A 222 5.25 12.67 -21.29
CA ILE A 222 3.85 12.45 -20.92
C ILE A 222 2.91 13.33 -21.76
N SER A 223 1.62 12.98 -21.80
CA SER A 223 0.58 13.72 -22.51
C SER A 223 0.13 14.95 -21.70
N PRO A 224 -0.43 16.00 -22.33
CA PRO A 224 -0.86 17.22 -21.65
C PRO A 224 -1.88 17.03 -20.54
N GLU A 225 -2.67 15.95 -20.59
CA GLU A 225 -3.71 15.64 -19.61
C GLU A 225 -3.20 14.80 -18.43
N ASP A 226 -1.98 14.25 -18.51
CA ASP A 226 -1.45 13.34 -17.49
C ASP A 226 -1.17 14.04 -16.14
N PRO A 227 -0.70 15.30 -16.07
CA PRO A 227 -0.58 16.00 -14.79
C PRO A 227 -1.90 16.17 -14.05
N ASP A 228 -3.03 16.27 -14.77
CA ASP A 228 -4.37 16.41 -14.17
C ASP A 228 -4.85 15.15 -13.45
N LEU A 229 -4.15 14.02 -13.64
CA LEU A 229 -4.41 12.77 -12.90
C LEU A 229 -4.03 12.89 -11.42
N ILE A 230 -3.17 13.85 -11.07
CA ILE A 230 -2.66 14.07 -9.72
C ILE A 230 -3.36 15.28 -9.11
N PHE A 231 -4.19 15.06 -8.10
CA PHE A 231 -4.73 16.14 -7.28
C PHE A 231 -3.88 16.30 -6.02
N TYR A 232 -3.29 17.47 -5.78
CA TYR A 232 -2.41 17.67 -4.62
C TYR A 232 -2.85 18.88 -3.79
N THR A 233 -3.07 18.68 -2.49
CA THR A 233 -3.60 19.69 -1.57
C THR A 233 -3.04 19.52 -0.15
N ASP A 234 -3.20 20.55 0.68
CA ASP A 234 -2.97 20.46 2.13
C ASP A 234 -4.29 20.42 2.90
N ASP A 235 -5.42 20.71 2.24
CA ASP A 235 -6.75 20.72 2.85
C ASP A 235 -7.42 19.34 2.72
N ILE A 236 -7.73 18.77 3.88
CA ILE A 236 -8.43 17.51 4.03
C ILE A 236 -9.83 17.55 3.42
N GLU A 237 -10.52 18.69 3.51
CA GLU A 237 -11.88 18.84 2.96
C GLU A 237 -11.84 18.87 1.43
N GLU A 238 -10.85 19.54 0.84
CA GLU A 238 -10.65 19.53 -0.62
C GLU A 238 -10.35 18.11 -1.12
N ALA A 239 -9.46 17.39 -0.43
CA ALA A 239 -9.17 15.99 -0.70
C ALA A 239 -10.43 15.10 -0.62
N CYS A 240 -11.22 15.25 0.44
CA CYS A 240 -12.47 14.53 0.61
C CYS A 240 -13.48 14.84 -0.50
N ALA A 241 -13.65 16.13 -0.87
CA ALA A 241 -14.55 16.55 -1.92
C ALA A 241 -14.13 16.01 -3.30
N HIS A 242 -12.81 15.97 -3.56
CA HIS A 242 -12.26 15.37 -4.77
C HIS A 242 -12.58 13.86 -4.83
N ILE A 243 -12.31 13.12 -3.75
CA ILE A 243 -12.62 11.68 -3.68
C ILE A 243 -14.14 11.45 -3.78
N GLU A 244 -14.99 12.23 -3.13
CA GLU A 244 -16.45 12.09 -3.24
C GLU A 244 -16.92 12.26 -4.70
N ARG A 245 -16.41 13.29 -5.38
CA ARG A 245 -16.79 13.59 -6.76
C ARG A 245 -16.35 12.49 -7.73
N HIS A 246 -15.11 12.02 -7.61
CA HIS A 246 -14.50 11.12 -8.58
C HIS A 246 -14.67 9.63 -8.23
N ALA A 247 -14.74 9.27 -6.96
CA ALA A 247 -14.98 7.89 -6.54
C ALA A 247 -16.48 7.61 -6.26
N VAL A 248 -17.13 8.38 -5.38
CA VAL A 248 -18.50 8.03 -4.94
C VAL A 248 -19.52 8.22 -6.04
N ARG A 249 -19.55 9.40 -6.66
CA ARG A 249 -20.57 9.74 -7.66
C ARG A 249 -20.39 8.96 -8.96
N GLN A 250 -19.16 8.78 -9.43
CA GLN A 250 -18.89 8.13 -10.71
C GLN A 250 -19.01 6.59 -10.63
N PHE A 251 -18.62 5.96 -9.51
CA PHE A 251 -18.87 4.53 -9.32
C PHE A 251 -20.26 4.22 -8.74
N ALA A 252 -21.13 5.23 -8.59
CA ALA A 252 -22.46 5.12 -8.02
C ALA A 252 -22.48 4.36 -6.68
N LEU A 253 -21.46 4.59 -5.84
CA LEU A 253 -21.32 3.90 -4.57
C LEU A 253 -22.47 4.30 -3.65
N ARG A 254 -23.22 3.30 -3.17
CA ARG A 254 -24.27 3.48 -2.18
C ARG A 254 -23.82 2.86 -0.88
N ARG A 255 -24.09 3.54 0.23
CA ARG A 255 -23.93 2.97 1.57
C ARG A 255 -24.85 1.76 1.68
N LYS A 256 -24.28 0.56 1.63
CA LYS A 256 -24.99 -0.70 1.78
C LYS A 256 -24.54 -1.38 3.07
N THR A 257 -25.47 -1.99 3.78
CA THR A 257 -25.15 -2.94 4.84
C THR A 257 -24.46 -4.14 4.20
N LEU A 258 -23.22 -4.42 4.58
CA LEU A 258 -22.47 -5.53 4.00
C LEU A 258 -23.03 -6.88 4.47
N PRO A 259 -22.94 -7.93 3.64
CA PRO A 259 -23.35 -9.27 4.04
C PRO A 259 -22.58 -9.72 5.29
N LYS A 260 -23.26 -10.43 6.20
CA LYS A 260 -22.60 -11.08 7.33
C LYS A 260 -21.80 -12.27 6.83
N GLY A 261 -20.59 -12.47 7.37
CA GLY A 261 -19.74 -13.60 7.03
C GLY A 261 -20.39 -14.92 7.44
N MET A 262 -20.27 -15.94 6.58
CA MET A 262 -20.78 -17.28 6.85
C MET A 262 -19.72 -18.10 7.60
N ARG A 263 -20.02 -18.46 8.86
CA ARG A 263 -19.14 -19.32 9.69
C ARG A 263 -18.75 -20.64 8.99
N LEU A 264 -19.64 -21.18 8.16
CA LEU A 264 -19.42 -22.42 7.40
C LEU A 264 -18.24 -22.31 6.40
N LEU A 265 -17.98 -21.11 5.86
CA LEU A 265 -16.91 -20.86 4.89
C LEU A 265 -15.60 -20.36 5.55
N GLY A 266 -15.57 -20.33 6.89
CA GLY A 266 -14.45 -19.78 7.66
C GLY A 266 -14.40 -18.25 7.67
N GLU A 267 -15.48 -17.57 7.29
CA GLU A 267 -15.55 -16.12 7.21
C GLU A 267 -15.85 -15.52 8.59
N LYS A 268 -15.02 -14.57 9.04
CA LYS A 268 -15.31 -13.75 10.22
C LYS A 268 -16.21 -12.58 9.82
N ASN A 269 -16.92 -11.94 10.77
CA ASN A 269 -17.58 -10.65 10.53
C ASN A 269 -16.56 -9.50 10.55
N LEU A 270 -16.85 -8.40 9.86
CA LEU A 270 -16.05 -7.16 9.89
C LEU A 270 -16.57 -6.12 10.90
N VAL A 271 -17.77 -6.34 11.43
CA VAL A 271 -18.40 -5.43 12.40
C VAL A 271 -17.88 -5.81 13.78
N ARG A 272 -17.19 -4.89 14.45
CA ARG A 272 -16.82 -5.04 15.87
C ARG A 272 -18.10 -5.06 16.69
N GLU A 273 -18.24 -6.04 17.60
CA GLU A 273 -19.28 -5.96 18.60
C GLU A 273 -18.97 -4.75 19.50
N PRO A 274 -19.96 -3.91 19.84
CA PRO A 274 -19.73 -2.78 20.73
C PRO A 274 -19.23 -3.31 22.08
N SER A 275 -18.06 -2.81 22.49
CA SER A 275 -17.49 -3.00 23.84
C SER A 275 -18.27 -2.23 24.88
#